data_AF-A0A6C0FA65-F1
#
_entry.id   AF-A0A6C0FA65-F1
#
_cell.length_a   1.000
_cell.length_b   1.000
_cell.length_c   1.000
_cell.angle_alpha   90.00
_cell.angle_beta   90.00
_cell.angle_gamma   90.00
#
_symmetry.space_group_name_H-M   'P 1'
#
loop_
_entity.id
_entity.type
_entity.pdbx_description
1 polymer ?
#
loop_
_entity_poly.entity_id
_entity_poly.type
_entity_poly.pdbx_seq_one_letter_code
_entity_poly.pdbx_strand_id
1 'polypeptide(L)'
;MATTQSKSLDESHGVMHSFNTLHYAQNIFENEKLTHSDLIPHERVVYVASALHDMCDKKYMNESEGMDRIDNMLKEHITDKEIKAVHDIVGTMSYSKVKKKGFPDLGKYQSAYHVVREADLLCAYDFDRALIYHMYHKNNDFQEAYQESMELFKNRVFKHEKDNLFTYDYSKQQAAELKKHSLQRIKQWKRIMKSL
;
A
#
# COMPACT_ATOMS: atom_id res chain seq x y z
N MET A 1 17.30 -11.58 -12.28
CA MET A 1 16.79 -12.33 -11.11
C MET A 1 17.89 -13.05 -10.31
N ALA A 2 18.90 -13.68 -10.94
CA ALA A 2 19.95 -14.39 -10.18
C ALA A 2 20.72 -13.51 -9.17
N THR A 3 21.14 -12.30 -9.56
CA THR A 3 21.91 -11.38 -8.70
C THR A 3 21.08 -10.75 -7.58
N THR A 4 19.80 -10.48 -7.84
CA THR A 4 18.90 -9.88 -6.86
C THR A 4 18.43 -10.91 -5.83
N GLN A 5 18.14 -12.13 -6.27
CA GLN A 5 17.83 -13.26 -5.38
C GLN A 5 19.04 -13.66 -4.52
N SER A 6 20.26 -13.70 -5.09
CA SER A 6 21.47 -14.04 -4.33
C SER A 6 21.86 -13.00 -3.28
N LYS A 7 21.37 -11.76 -3.41
CA LYS A 7 21.58 -10.66 -2.46
C LYS A 7 20.37 -10.38 -1.58
N SER A 8 19.31 -11.18 -1.66
CA SER A 8 18.05 -10.97 -0.92
C SER A 8 17.45 -9.57 -1.13
N LEU A 9 17.59 -9.01 -2.33
CA LEU A 9 17.07 -7.69 -2.69
C LEU A 9 15.64 -7.84 -3.21
N ASP A 10 14.66 -7.61 -2.32
CA ASP A 10 13.24 -7.62 -2.67
C ASP A 10 12.78 -6.25 -3.21
N GLU A 11 12.57 -6.18 -4.53
CA GLU A 11 12.08 -4.97 -5.19
C GLU A 11 10.57 -4.74 -4.98
N SER A 12 9.83 -5.74 -4.49
CA SER A 12 8.36 -5.65 -4.36
C SER A 12 7.89 -4.73 -3.23
N HIS A 13 8.78 -4.43 -2.26
CA HIS A 13 8.54 -3.50 -1.15
C HIS A 13 9.70 -2.49 -1.02
N GLY A 14 10.37 -2.18 -2.13
CA GLY A 14 11.42 -1.16 -2.19
C GLY A 14 10.88 0.28 -2.21
N VAL A 15 11.79 1.25 -2.26
CA VAL A 15 11.49 2.70 -2.26
C VAL A 15 10.43 3.12 -3.29
N MET A 16 10.39 2.45 -4.44
CA MET A 16 9.41 2.72 -5.49
C MET A 16 7.96 2.52 -5.00
N HIS A 17 7.71 1.53 -4.16
CA HIS A 17 6.39 1.31 -3.60
C HIS A 17 5.97 2.47 -2.69
N SER A 18 6.85 2.92 -1.80
CA SER A 18 6.62 4.10 -0.96
C SER A 18 6.33 5.36 -1.79
N PHE A 19 7.06 5.55 -2.90
CA PHE A 19 6.82 6.69 -3.80
C PHE A 19 5.48 6.60 -4.53
N ASN A 20 5.11 5.42 -5.01
CA ASN A 20 3.80 5.21 -5.62
C ASN A 20 2.67 5.46 -4.62
N THR A 21 2.81 4.99 -3.38
CA THR A 21 1.83 5.25 -2.31
C THR A 21 1.75 6.74 -2.01
N LEU A 22 2.89 7.44 -1.93
CA LEU A 22 2.91 8.89 -1.74
C LEU A 22 2.22 9.63 -2.89
N HIS A 23 2.45 9.23 -4.15
CA HIS A 23 1.76 9.82 -5.31
C HIS A 23 0.26 9.60 -5.28
N TYR A 24 -0.22 8.39 -4.96
CA TYR A 24 -1.65 8.17 -4.81
C TYR A 24 -2.23 8.97 -3.65
N ALA A 25 -1.53 9.08 -2.52
CA ALA A 25 -1.98 9.86 -1.39
C ALA A 25 -2.11 11.35 -1.74
N GLN A 26 -1.13 11.90 -2.47
CA GLN A 26 -1.21 13.25 -3.01
C GLN A 26 -2.42 13.42 -3.93
N ASN A 27 -2.63 12.50 -4.87
CA ASN A 27 -3.74 12.60 -5.81
C ASN A 27 -5.10 12.52 -5.10
N ILE A 28 -5.27 11.61 -4.14
CA ILE A 28 -6.48 11.53 -3.32
C ILE A 28 -6.66 12.85 -2.55
N PHE A 29 -5.62 13.33 -1.86
CA PHE A 29 -5.68 14.56 -1.09
C PHE A 29 -6.11 15.76 -1.95
N GLU A 30 -5.48 15.96 -3.11
CA GLU A 30 -5.78 17.09 -3.99
C GLU A 30 -7.21 17.07 -4.54
N ASN A 31 -7.74 15.89 -4.86
CA ASN A 31 -9.09 15.76 -5.41
C ASN A 31 -10.18 15.81 -4.33
N GLU A 32 -9.86 15.44 -3.09
CA GLU A 32 -10.86 15.29 -2.01
C GLU A 32 -10.83 16.42 -0.98
N LYS A 33 -9.76 17.22 -0.88
CA LYS A 33 -9.61 18.26 0.16
C LYS A 33 -10.65 19.37 0.13
N LEU A 34 -11.30 19.61 -1.01
CA LEU A 34 -12.33 20.65 -1.14
C LEU A 34 -13.70 20.16 -0.64
N THR A 35 -14.00 18.88 -0.85
CA THR A 35 -15.22 18.22 -0.36
C THR A 35 -15.07 17.76 1.09
N HIS A 36 -13.84 17.49 1.53
CA HIS A 36 -13.47 17.07 2.88
C HIS A 36 -12.45 18.04 3.48
N SER A 37 -12.91 19.23 3.86
CA SER A 37 -12.05 20.32 4.34
C SER A 37 -11.33 20.01 5.66
N ASP A 38 -11.80 19.01 6.41
CA ASP A 38 -11.15 18.46 7.61
C ASP A 38 -9.81 17.77 7.29
N LEU A 39 -9.56 17.42 6.02
CA LEU A 39 -8.32 16.83 5.57
C LEU A 39 -7.17 17.84 5.49
N ILE A 40 -7.48 19.11 5.19
CA ILE A 40 -6.49 20.18 4.92
C ILE A 40 -5.47 20.33 6.05
N PRO A 41 -5.86 20.37 7.35
CA PRO A 41 -4.90 20.49 8.45
C PRO A 41 -3.99 19.27 8.64
N HIS A 42 -4.22 18.19 7.90
CA HIS A 42 -3.56 16.89 8.08
C HIS A 42 -2.70 16.46 6.90
N GLU A 43 -2.48 17.34 5.91
CA GLU A 43 -1.64 17.09 4.72
C GLU A 43 -0.27 16.48 5.07
N ARG A 44 0.42 17.08 6.04
CA ARG A 44 1.75 16.63 6.45
C ARG A 44 1.72 15.22 7.04
N VAL A 45 0.70 14.88 7.83
CA VAL A 45 0.51 13.53 8.38
C VAL A 45 0.26 12.53 7.26
N VAL A 46 -0.56 12.90 6.27
CA VAL A 46 -0.82 12.07 5.09
C VAL A 46 0.47 11.73 4.35
N TYR A 47 1.30 12.73 4.02
CA TYR A 47 2.52 12.48 3.24
C TYR A 47 3.57 11.70 4.02
N VAL A 48 3.77 12.04 5.30
CA VAL A 48 4.73 11.33 6.15
C VAL A 48 4.31 9.88 6.37
N ALA A 49 3.04 9.63 6.72
CA ALA A 49 2.56 8.26 6.90
C ALA A 49 2.62 7.47 5.59
N SER A 50 2.28 8.07 4.44
CA SER A 50 2.34 7.40 3.14
C SER A 50 3.78 7.03 2.74
N ALA A 51 4.75 7.91 3.00
CA ALA A 51 6.14 7.63 2.68
C ALA A 51 6.75 6.52 3.56
N LEU A 52 6.31 6.43 4.83
CA LEU A 52 6.96 5.60 5.84
C LEU A 52 6.18 4.33 6.22
N HIS A 53 4.95 4.13 5.76
CA HIS A 53 4.09 3.02 6.22
C HIS A 53 4.75 1.64 6.15
N ASP A 54 5.50 1.38 5.08
CA ASP A 54 6.15 0.09 4.85
C ASP A 54 7.48 -0.08 5.61
N MET A 55 7.99 0.96 6.29
CA MET A 55 9.11 0.85 7.22
C MET A 55 8.75 0.08 8.50
N CYS A 56 7.48 -0.25 8.71
CA CYS A 56 7.04 -1.02 9.88
C CYS A 56 6.41 -2.37 9.49
N ASP A 57 6.57 -2.85 8.25
CA ASP A 57 6.01 -4.15 7.87
C ASP A 57 6.77 -5.30 8.60
N LYS A 58 6.01 -6.08 9.38
CA LYS A 58 6.47 -7.28 10.11
C LYS A 58 7.21 -8.29 9.24
N LYS A 59 6.95 -8.29 7.93
CA LYS A 59 7.64 -9.18 6.99
C LYS A 59 9.14 -8.90 6.91
N TYR A 60 9.55 -7.65 7.14
CA TYR A 60 10.94 -7.21 6.93
C TYR A 60 11.65 -6.79 8.21
N MET A 61 10.91 -6.37 9.24
CA MET A 61 11.52 -5.98 10.52
C MET A 61 10.56 -6.05 11.71
N ASN A 62 11.11 -5.81 12.90
CA ASN A 62 10.30 -5.61 14.10
C ASN A 62 9.54 -4.28 14.02
N GLU A 63 8.21 -4.31 14.19
CA GLU A 63 7.34 -3.11 14.17
C GLU A 63 7.83 -2.03 15.15
N SER A 64 8.21 -2.40 16.38
CA SER A 64 8.67 -1.45 17.41
C SER A 64 9.98 -0.77 17.00
N GLU A 65 10.93 -1.55 16.46
CA GLU A 65 12.20 -0.99 15.99
C GLU A 65 11.99 -0.05 14.79
N GLY A 66 11.08 -0.39 13.88
CA GLY A 66 10.72 0.48 12.75
C GLY A 66 10.12 1.81 13.22
N MET A 67 9.23 1.74 14.21
CA MET A 67 8.62 2.91 14.83
C MET A 67 9.65 3.81 15.54
N ASP A 68 10.59 3.25 16.30
CA ASP A 68 11.65 4.02 16.95
C ASP A 68 12.56 4.73 15.93
N ARG A 69 12.79 4.11 14.76
CA ARG A 69 13.54 4.75 13.67
C ARG A 69 12.76 5.91 13.05
N ILE A 70 11.47 5.74 12.83
CA ILE A 70 10.57 6.82 12.35
C ILE A 70 10.62 8.01 13.32
N ASP A 71 10.51 7.76 14.63
CA ASP A 71 10.56 8.81 15.64
C ASP A 71 11.86 9.61 15.59
N ASN A 72 12.99 8.91 15.51
CA ASN A 72 14.29 9.57 15.43
C ASN A 72 14.46 10.43 14.17
N MET A 73 13.85 10.03 13.05
CA MET A 73 13.86 10.82 11.80
C MET A 73 12.91 12.03 11.86
N LEU A 74 11.81 11.92 12.59
CA LEU A 74 10.70 12.89 12.54
C LEU A 74 10.66 13.89 13.69
N LYS A 75 11.28 13.59 14.84
CA LYS A 75 11.19 14.37 16.08
C LYS A 75 11.55 15.86 15.95
N GLU A 76 12.35 16.24 14.96
CA GLU A 76 12.74 17.65 14.71
C GLU A 76 11.87 18.34 13.65
N HIS A 77 11.02 17.59 12.94
CA HIS A 77 10.30 18.07 11.75
C HIS A 77 8.78 18.16 11.93
N ILE A 78 8.21 17.37 12.84
CA ILE A 78 6.77 17.31 13.12
C ILE A 78 6.50 17.23 14.62
N THR A 79 5.28 17.54 15.03
CA THR A 79 4.89 17.53 16.44
C THR A 79 4.68 16.12 16.98
N ASP A 80 4.86 15.91 18.29
CA ASP A 80 4.57 14.61 18.94
C ASP A 80 3.15 14.09 18.66
N LYS A 81 2.18 15.02 18.53
CA LYS A 81 0.79 14.67 18.17
C LYS A 81 0.69 14.11 16.76
N GLU A 82 1.44 14.65 15.81
CA GLU A 82 1.50 14.16 14.43
C GLU A 82 2.29 12.86 14.35
N ILE A 83 3.39 12.72 15.10
CA ILE A 83 4.14 11.45 15.22
C ILE A 83 3.19 10.35 15.68
N LYS A 84 2.45 10.59 16.77
CA LYS A 84 1.45 9.64 17.26
C LYS A 84 0.41 9.30 16.20
N ALA A 85 -0.09 10.29 15.46
CA ALA A 85 -1.04 10.04 14.38
C ALA A 85 -0.45 9.17 13.26
N VAL A 86 0.81 9.40 12.88
CA VAL A 86 1.53 8.56 11.91
C VAL A 86 1.63 7.12 12.41
N HIS A 87 2.02 6.91 13.68
CA HIS A 87 2.08 5.58 14.29
C HIS A 87 0.72 4.89 14.27
N ASP A 88 -0.33 5.59 14.68
CA ASP A 88 -1.68 5.05 14.74
C ASP A 88 -2.16 4.64 13.34
N ILE A 89 -1.90 5.47 12.31
CA ILE A 89 -2.23 5.16 10.91
C ILE A 89 -1.46 3.92 10.43
N VAL A 90 -0.13 3.96 10.47
CA VAL A 90 0.73 2.87 9.97
C VAL A 90 0.48 1.57 10.73
N GLY A 91 0.28 1.65 12.04
CA GLY A 91 -0.01 0.53 12.92
C GLY A 91 -1.35 -0.15 12.67
N THR A 92 -2.30 0.49 11.97
CA THR A 92 -3.68 -0.02 11.82
C THR A 92 -4.16 -0.15 10.38
N MET A 93 -3.50 0.50 9.40
CA MET A 93 -3.98 0.61 8.02
C MET A 93 -3.96 -0.67 7.17
N SER A 94 -3.24 -1.72 7.59
CA SER A 94 -3.06 -2.90 6.75
C SER A 94 -4.37 -3.66 6.53
N TYR A 95 -4.54 -4.19 5.30
CA TYR A 95 -5.75 -4.91 4.90
C TYR A 95 -6.19 -5.99 5.90
N SER A 96 -5.25 -6.81 6.38
CA SER A 96 -5.56 -7.92 7.29
C SER A 96 -6.05 -7.42 8.65
N LYS A 97 -5.52 -6.30 9.15
CA LYS A 97 -5.99 -5.68 10.40
C LYS A 97 -7.42 -5.17 10.23
N VAL A 98 -7.69 -4.44 9.14
CA VAL A 98 -9.02 -3.88 8.85
C VAL A 98 -10.07 -4.96 8.58
N LYS A 99 -9.75 -6.03 7.84
CA LYS A 99 -10.69 -7.14 7.63
C LYS A 99 -11.07 -7.86 8.92
N LYS A 100 -10.18 -7.90 9.92
CA LYS A 100 -10.43 -8.57 11.20
C LYS A 100 -11.14 -7.68 12.21
N LYS A 101 -10.82 -6.39 12.26
CA LYS A 101 -11.24 -5.48 13.34
C LYS A 101 -12.16 -4.34 12.87
N GLY A 102 -12.37 -4.17 11.57
CA GLY A 102 -12.97 -2.97 11.01
C GLY A 102 -11.96 -1.81 10.93
N PHE A 103 -12.45 -0.63 10.53
CA PHE A 103 -11.63 0.58 10.59
C PHE A 103 -11.40 0.99 12.05
N PRO A 104 -10.19 1.45 12.39
CA PRO A 104 -9.96 2.11 13.67
C PRO A 104 -10.72 3.44 13.73
N ASP A 105 -10.97 3.91 14.93
CA ASP A 105 -11.40 5.29 15.19
C ASP A 105 -10.16 6.12 15.57
N LEU A 106 -9.73 7.00 14.67
CA LEU A 106 -8.61 7.92 14.88
C LEU A 106 -9.07 9.38 15.09
N GLY A 107 -10.37 9.59 15.37
CA GLY A 107 -10.95 10.91 15.61
C GLY A 107 -10.66 11.88 14.47
N LYS A 108 -10.03 13.03 14.79
CA LYS A 108 -9.73 14.06 13.78
C LYS A 108 -8.78 13.60 12.66
N TYR A 109 -8.01 12.53 12.87
CA TYR A 109 -7.10 11.99 11.85
C TYR A 109 -7.76 10.92 10.96
N GLN A 110 -9.07 10.69 11.09
CA GLN A 110 -9.78 9.65 10.34
C GLN A 110 -9.71 9.85 8.82
N SER A 111 -9.84 11.09 8.34
CA SER A 111 -9.73 11.41 6.92
C SER A 111 -8.31 11.16 6.40
N ALA A 112 -7.29 11.61 7.14
CA ALA A 112 -5.89 11.33 6.81
C ALA A 112 -5.60 9.83 6.76
N TYR A 113 -6.14 9.05 7.70
CA TYR A 113 -6.06 7.59 7.70
C TYR A 113 -6.64 6.98 6.41
N HIS A 114 -7.84 7.41 6.00
CA HIS A 114 -8.46 6.91 4.78
C HIS A 114 -7.62 7.23 3.55
N VAL A 115 -7.04 8.43 3.45
CA VAL A 115 -6.16 8.78 2.32
C VAL A 115 -4.95 7.85 2.23
N VAL A 116 -4.19 7.71 3.32
CA VAL A 116 -2.96 6.90 3.34
C VAL A 116 -3.28 5.44 3.05
N ARG A 117 -4.37 4.93 3.65
CA ARG A 117 -4.82 3.56 3.46
C ARG A 117 -5.26 3.29 2.03
N GLU A 118 -6.07 4.15 1.46
CA GLU A 118 -6.58 3.97 0.11
C GLU A 118 -5.45 4.08 -0.92
N ALA A 119 -4.47 4.95 -0.68
CA ALA A 119 -3.26 5.02 -1.49
C ALA A 119 -2.49 3.69 -1.54
N ASP A 120 -2.26 3.05 -0.39
CA ASP A 120 -1.64 1.72 -0.32
C ASP A 120 -2.48 0.66 -1.05
N LEU A 121 -3.81 0.69 -0.89
CA LEU A 121 -4.71 -0.21 -1.61
C LEU A 121 -4.68 -0.02 -3.13
N LEU A 122 -4.50 1.20 -3.62
CA LEU A 122 -4.33 1.48 -5.06
C LEU A 122 -3.01 0.91 -5.56
N CYS A 123 -1.92 1.03 -4.79
CA CYS A 123 -0.64 0.38 -5.10
C CYS A 123 -0.70 -1.15 -5.18
N ALA A 124 -1.67 -1.79 -4.52
CA ALA A 124 -1.85 -3.24 -4.57
C ALA A 124 -2.34 -3.76 -5.94
N TYR A 125 -2.77 -2.89 -6.87
CA TYR A 125 -3.18 -3.29 -8.22
C TYR A 125 -2.02 -3.56 -9.17
N ASP A 126 -0.78 -3.31 -8.75
CA ASP A 126 0.42 -3.67 -9.52
C ASP A 126 0.63 -5.19 -9.49
N PHE A 127 0.29 -5.85 -10.61
CA PHE A 127 0.44 -7.30 -10.76
C PHE A 127 1.90 -7.72 -10.87
N ASP A 128 2.76 -6.89 -11.46
CA ASP A 128 4.17 -7.22 -11.67
C ASP A 128 4.88 -7.28 -10.31
N ARG A 129 4.55 -6.34 -9.42
CA ARG A 129 5.01 -6.33 -8.03
C ARG A 129 4.61 -7.59 -7.26
N ALA A 130 3.37 -8.06 -7.42
CA ALA A 130 2.91 -9.28 -6.79
C ALA A 130 3.61 -10.54 -7.34
N LEU A 131 3.89 -10.56 -8.65
CA LEU A 131 4.64 -11.63 -9.29
C LEU A 131 6.06 -11.70 -8.73
N ILE A 132 6.76 -10.55 -8.67
CA ILE A 132 8.09 -10.43 -8.08
C ILE A 132 8.07 -10.93 -6.63
N TYR A 133 7.12 -10.48 -5.81
CA TYR A 133 7.02 -10.92 -4.42
C TYR A 133 6.95 -12.45 -4.28
N HIS A 134 6.07 -13.13 -5.02
CA HIS A 134 5.93 -14.58 -4.93
C HIS A 134 7.14 -15.34 -5.46
N MET A 135 7.83 -14.81 -6.48
CA MET A 135 9.08 -15.39 -6.96
C MET A 135 10.19 -15.36 -5.89
N TYR A 136 10.30 -14.26 -5.15
CA TYR A 136 11.38 -14.07 -4.17
C TYR A 136 11.12 -14.75 -2.83
N HIS A 137 9.90 -14.65 -2.29
CA HIS A 137 9.61 -15.07 -0.92
C HIS A 137 9.19 -16.53 -0.77
N LYS A 138 8.80 -17.18 -1.88
CA LYS A 138 8.34 -18.57 -1.84
C LYS A 138 9.22 -19.54 -2.62
N ASN A 139 10.28 -19.03 -3.25
CA ASN A 139 11.18 -19.81 -4.09
C ASN A 139 10.43 -20.57 -5.20
N ASN A 140 9.26 -20.04 -5.58
CA ASN A 140 8.39 -20.60 -6.58
C ASN A 140 9.02 -20.45 -7.96
N ASP A 141 8.77 -21.41 -8.83
CA ASP A 141 9.03 -21.17 -10.24
C ASP A 141 8.10 -20.06 -10.79
N PHE A 142 8.39 -19.60 -12.00
CA PHE A 142 7.63 -18.51 -12.61
C PHE A 142 6.15 -18.83 -12.76
N GLN A 143 5.79 -20.10 -13.01
CA GLN A 143 4.43 -20.53 -13.22
C GLN A 143 3.64 -20.56 -11.91
N GLU A 144 4.24 -21.11 -10.86
CA GLU A 144 3.68 -21.11 -9.52
C GLU A 144 3.50 -19.68 -9.00
N ALA A 145 4.51 -18.81 -9.14
CA ALA A 145 4.43 -17.42 -8.74
C ALA A 145 3.30 -16.66 -9.47
N TYR A 146 3.09 -16.95 -10.76
CA TYR A 146 1.96 -16.41 -11.52
C TYR A 146 0.61 -16.89 -10.96
N GLN A 147 0.44 -18.19 -10.70
CA GLN A 147 -0.82 -18.73 -10.18
C GLN A 147 -1.15 -18.16 -8.80
N GLU A 148 -0.15 -18.05 -7.91
CA GLU A 148 -0.36 -17.47 -6.59
C GLU A 148 -0.66 -15.98 -6.63
N SER A 149 0.00 -15.23 -7.52
CA SER A 149 -0.32 -13.81 -7.74
C SER A 149 -1.74 -13.64 -8.27
N MET A 150 -2.18 -14.54 -9.15
CA MET A 150 -3.56 -14.57 -9.63
C MET A 150 -4.55 -14.87 -8.51
N GLU A 151 -4.26 -15.82 -7.63
CA GLU A 151 -5.07 -16.12 -6.45
C GLU A 151 -5.14 -14.92 -5.50
N LEU A 152 -4.01 -14.25 -5.23
CA LEU A 152 -3.97 -13.02 -4.43
C LEU A 152 -4.89 -11.94 -5.01
N PHE A 153 -4.80 -11.71 -6.33
CA PHE A 153 -5.62 -10.71 -6.99
C PHE A 153 -7.12 -11.03 -6.91
N LYS A 154 -7.50 -12.28 -7.18
CA LYS A 154 -8.91 -12.72 -7.09
C LYS A 154 -9.45 -12.66 -5.66
N ASN A 155 -8.65 -13.10 -4.69
CA ASN A 155 -9.11 -13.30 -3.32
C ASN A 155 -9.06 -12.03 -2.47
N ARG A 156 -8.22 -11.06 -2.86
CA ARG A 156 -7.99 -9.82 -2.10
C ARG A 156 -8.14 -8.56 -2.96
N VAL A 157 -7.25 -8.34 -3.94
CA VAL A 157 -7.16 -7.05 -4.64
C VAL A 157 -8.47 -6.67 -5.34
N PHE A 158 -9.06 -7.60 -6.10
CA PHE A 158 -10.33 -7.37 -6.80
C PHE A 158 -11.56 -7.38 -5.89
N LYS A 159 -11.40 -7.68 -4.60
CA LYS A 159 -12.46 -7.57 -3.60
C LYS A 159 -12.45 -6.23 -2.87
N HIS A 160 -11.43 -5.37 -3.03
CA HIS A 160 -11.36 -4.10 -2.30
C HIS A 160 -12.63 -3.25 -2.42
N GLU A 161 -13.20 -3.16 -3.64
CA GLU A 161 -14.46 -2.47 -3.90
C GLU A 161 -15.65 -3.14 -3.22
N LYS A 162 -15.78 -4.47 -3.35
CA LYS A 162 -16.88 -5.25 -2.72
C LYS A 162 -16.80 -5.24 -1.18
N ASP A 163 -15.60 -5.12 -0.65
CA ASP A 163 -15.32 -5.03 0.77
C ASP A 163 -15.48 -3.60 1.31
N ASN A 164 -15.93 -2.64 0.48
CA ASN A 164 -16.14 -1.23 0.83
C ASN A 164 -14.89 -0.58 1.46
N LEU A 165 -13.71 -0.88 0.90
CA LEU A 165 -12.43 -0.39 1.43
C LEU A 165 -12.02 0.99 0.91
N PHE A 166 -12.72 1.51 -0.10
CA PHE A 166 -12.54 2.86 -0.63
C PHE A 166 -13.70 3.74 -0.18
N THR A 167 -13.39 4.80 0.56
CA THR A 167 -14.35 5.77 1.10
C THR A 167 -14.51 6.95 0.14
N TYR A 168 -13.40 7.42 -0.44
CA TYR A 168 -13.37 8.55 -1.37
C TYR A 168 -13.79 8.19 -2.78
N ASP A 169 -14.37 9.15 -3.49
CA ASP A 169 -14.88 8.94 -4.85
C ASP A 169 -13.74 8.87 -5.87
N TYR A 170 -12.70 9.70 -5.71
CA TYR A 170 -11.48 9.61 -6.50
C TYR A 170 -10.86 8.21 -6.42
N SER A 171 -10.73 7.65 -5.21
CA SER A 171 -10.15 6.32 -5.02
C SER A 171 -10.98 5.21 -5.69
N LYS A 172 -12.32 5.30 -5.65
CA LYS A 172 -13.19 4.33 -6.34
C LYS A 172 -12.99 4.37 -7.84
N GLN A 173 -12.92 5.58 -8.42
CA GLN A 173 -12.67 5.77 -9.85
C GLN A 173 -11.30 5.21 -10.25
N GLN A 174 -10.26 5.60 -9.51
CA GLN A 174 -8.89 5.17 -9.76
C GLN A 174 -8.74 3.64 -9.63
N ALA A 175 -9.37 3.02 -8.64
CA ALA A 175 -9.37 1.57 -8.46
C ALA A 175 -10.01 0.85 -9.67
N ALA A 176 -11.09 1.39 -10.24
CA ALA A 176 -11.74 0.82 -11.41
C ALA A 176 -10.83 0.87 -12.65
N GLU A 177 -10.05 1.93 -12.83
CA GLU A 177 -9.06 2.04 -13.90
C GLU A 177 -7.89 1.07 -13.71
N LEU A 178 -7.31 1.07 -12.51
CA LEU A 178 -6.19 0.18 -12.17
C LEU A 178 -6.56 -1.30 -12.31
N LYS A 179 -7.80 -1.66 -11.96
CA LYS A 179 -8.33 -3.01 -12.19
C LYS A 179 -8.33 -3.40 -13.67
N LYS A 180 -8.66 -2.48 -14.58
CA LYS A 180 -8.61 -2.75 -16.03
C LYS A 180 -7.15 -2.97 -16.47
N HIS A 181 -6.23 -2.12 -16.02
CA HIS A 181 -4.80 -2.24 -16.34
C HIS A 181 -4.20 -3.54 -15.79
N SER A 182 -4.51 -3.90 -14.55
CA SER A 182 -4.00 -5.13 -13.94
C SER A 182 -4.53 -6.37 -14.67
N LEU A 183 -5.80 -6.38 -15.09
CA LEU A 183 -6.37 -7.48 -15.90
C LEU A 183 -5.69 -7.59 -17.27
N GLN A 184 -5.32 -6.48 -17.90
CA GLN A 184 -4.56 -6.48 -19.15
C GLN A 184 -3.15 -7.05 -18.92
N ARG A 185 -2.46 -6.61 -17.86
CA ARG A 185 -1.13 -7.09 -17.49
C ARG A 185 -1.11 -8.59 -17.21
N ILE A 186 -2.09 -9.08 -16.45
CA ILE A 186 -2.33 -10.51 -16.21
C ILE A 186 -2.44 -11.32 -17.52
N LYS A 187 -3.18 -10.79 -18.51
CA LYS A 187 -3.35 -11.45 -19.81
C LYS A 187 -2.05 -11.44 -20.62
N GLN A 188 -1.27 -10.36 -20.55
CA GLN A 188 0.04 -10.27 -21.21
C GLN A 188 0.99 -11.32 -20.65
N TRP A 189 1.13 -11.42 -19.33
CA TRP A 189 1.95 -12.45 -18.70
C TRP A 189 1.52 -13.87 -19.07
N LYS A 190 0.20 -14.14 -19.07
CA LYS A 190 -0.32 -15.44 -19.52
C LYS A 190 0.09 -15.81 -20.95
N ARG A 191 0.24 -14.81 -21.84
CA ARG A 191 0.71 -15.04 -23.21
C ARG A 191 2.20 -15.30 -23.24
N ILE A 192 3.00 -14.47 -22.56
CA ILE A 192 4.45 -14.62 -22.45
C ILE A 192 4.79 -16.03 -21.94
N MET A 193 4.11 -16.49 -20.89
CA MET A 193 4.32 -17.82 -20.31
C MET A 193 4.04 -18.99 -21.25
N LYS A 194 3.14 -18.81 -22.22
CA LYS A 194 2.84 -19.86 -23.22
C LYS A 194 3.87 -19.90 -24.35
N SER A 195 4.70 -18.86 -24.45
CA SER A 195 5.73 -18.70 -25.46
C SER A 195 7.14 -18.99 -24.95
N LEU A 196 7.28 -19.24 -23.64
CA LEU A 196 8.47 -19.75 -22.98
C LEU A 196 8.38 -21.27 -22.88
#